data_AF-A0A0C2SUX9-F1
#
_entry.id   AF-A0A0C2SUX9-F1
#
_cell.length_a   1.000
_cell.length_b   1.000
_cell.length_c   1.000
_cell.angle_alpha   90.00
_cell.angle_beta   90.00
_cell.angle_gamma   90.00
#
_symmetry.space_group_name_H-M   'P 1'
#
loop_
_entity.id
_entity.type
_entity.pdbx_description
1 polymer ?
#
loop_
_entity_poly.entity_id
_entity_poly.type
_entity_poly.pdbx_seq_one_letter_code
_entity_poly.pdbx_strand_id
1 'polypeptide(L)'
;MLVSSEGPTFSPEIISEIIGYLHDDKKTLRTLGFVSKHTLHESRHHLFSTVDFLAPLTGNAYDVWQDFDRFLRLVDVAWTSFTPAIQCIRFLGFYGKCADHHSIGRGIPLARIRTNLLNVKSLRLGSLNLTSIPSYILDLVFQLPIEHLSLGLVYGCNATNLLDLFRRFPPLLRTLDFNRMKFPSTLRLCLLVESSVFHRPFRFETLDSRSLLLFQSVWDPFCYNIDIKVKSFWLQLEYDQLYPHEALFISRFLQRIGSSLENLKISHREYDPWINGFLDPIHVSQCINLRSLEIEELKWDDREDQVPDSAVQKFLSALPSPRLVQEISIEIAFSAQMLERRLIMLLKWSSLIETVQRLFPNLNKLAISIGTRLRAEDPNPYLDLLRRVGNVRDLEKKGVIKLDVIISHSLYI
;
A
#
# COMPACT_ATOMS: atom_id res chain seq x y z
N MET A 1 -29.05 29.22 49.75
CA MET A 1 -29.48 28.20 48.77
C MET A 1 -28.64 28.40 47.52
N LEU A 2 -27.65 27.54 47.29
CA LEU A 2 -26.86 27.53 46.05
C LEU A 2 -27.63 26.68 45.04
N VAL A 3 -28.16 27.31 44.00
CA VAL A 3 -28.77 26.61 42.87
C VAL A 3 -27.63 25.94 42.10
N SER A 4 -27.57 24.62 42.15
CA SER A 4 -26.71 23.82 41.28
C SER A 4 -27.17 24.00 39.84
N SER A 5 -26.47 24.84 39.08
CA SER A 5 -26.61 24.90 37.63
C SER A 5 -25.92 23.66 37.03
N GLU A 6 -26.55 22.49 37.18
CA GLU A 6 -26.16 21.32 36.40
C GLU A 6 -26.63 21.58 34.97
N GLY A 7 -25.72 22.14 34.15
CA GLY A 7 -25.89 22.15 32.70
C GLY A 7 -26.04 20.71 32.18
N PRO A 8 -26.53 20.53 30.94
CA PRO A 8 -26.69 19.21 30.36
C PRO A 8 -25.35 18.44 30.39
N THR A 9 -25.33 17.33 31.12
CA THR A 9 -24.20 16.40 31.17
C THR A 9 -24.35 15.39 30.04
N PHE A 10 -23.56 15.55 28.99
CA PHE A 10 -23.45 14.53 27.95
C PHE A 10 -22.63 13.35 28.47
N SER A 11 -22.98 12.14 28.04
CA SER A 11 -22.19 10.96 28.36
C SER A 11 -20.79 11.05 27.71
N PRO A 12 -19.77 10.40 28.28
CA PRO A 12 -18.42 10.40 27.71
C PRO A 12 -18.38 9.94 26.25
N GLU A 13 -19.24 9.00 25.86
CA GLU A 13 -19.36 8.47 24.50
C GLU A 13 -19.84 9.53 23.52
N ILE A 14 -20.85 10.32 23.89
CA ILE A 14 -21.36 11.43 23.07
C ILE A 14 -20.28 12.51 22.91
N ILE A 15 -19.53 12.80 23.98
CA ILE A 15 -18.42 13.77 23.93
C ILE A 15 -17.30 13.25 23.01
N SER A 16 -16.93 11.97 23.11
CA SER A 16 -15.94 11.34 22.22
C SER A 16 -16.38 11.38 20.77
N GLU A 17 -17.66 11.12 20.47
CA GLU A 17 -18.21 11.19 19.11
C GLU A 17 -18.16 12.63 18.56
N ILE A 18 -18.56 13.63 19.35
CA ILE A 18 -18.44 15.05 18.99
C ILE A 18 -16.98 15.43 18.70
N ILE A 19 -16.04 15.02 19.56
CA ILE A 19 -14.61 15.25 19.34
C ILE A 19 -14.12 14.52 18.08
N GLY A 20 -14.64 13.32 17.80
CA GLY A 20 -14.35 12.55 16.60
C GLY A 20 -14.67 13.31 15.31
N TYR A 21 -15.73 14.11 15.29
CA TYR A 21 -16.04 15.00 14.15
C TYR A 21 -15.04 16.16 13.97
N LEU A 22 -14.20 16.44 14.97
CA LEU A 22 -13.21 17.52 14.94
C LEU A 22 -11.80 17.04 14.61
N HIS A 23 -11.61 15.79 14.16
CA HIS A 23 -10.29 15.19 13.93
C HIS A 23 -9.35 16.02 13.04
N ASP A 24 -9.90 16.78 12.09
CA ASP A 24 -9.12 17.67 11.20
C ASP A 24 -8.90 19.08 11.78
N ASP A 25 -9.71 19.53 12.74
CA ASP A 25 -9.57 20.86 13.37
C ASP A 25 -8.62 20.81 14.58
N LYS A 26 -7.33 20.78 14.27
CA LYS A 26 -6.26 20.74 15.28
C LYS A 26 -6.30 21.90 16.27
N LYS A 27 -6.81 23.08 15.87
CA LYS A 27 -6.88 24.25 16.75
C LYS A 27 -7.98 24.07 17.80
N THR A 28 -9.14 23.61 17.38
CA THR A 28 -10.26 23.33 18.29
C THR A 28 -9.92 22.17 19.21
N LEU A 29 -9.34 21.08 18.71
CA LEU A 29 -8.88 19.96 19.54
C LEU A 29 -7.88 20.39 20.63
N ARG A 30 -6.94 21.28 20.31
CA ARG A 30 -6.02 21.83 21.32
C ARG A 30 -6.76 22.61 22.40
N THR A 31 -7.80 23.35 22.02
CA THR A 31 -8.61 24.14 22.95
C THR A 31 -9.46 23.24 23.85
N LEU A 32 -10.07 22.21 23.28
CA LEU A 32 -10.86 21.21 24.02
C LEU A 32 -10.04 20.46 25.07
N GLY A 33 -8.73 20.32 24.84
CA GLY A 33 -7.82 19.74 25.83
C GLY A 33 -7.70 20.53 27.14
N PHE A 34 -8.17 21.77 27.20
CA PHE A 34 -8.19 22.56 28.45
C PHE A 34 -9.51 22.47 29.22
N VAL A 35 -10.55 21.85 28.63
CA VAL A 35 -11.89 21.80 29.24
C VAL A 35 -11.97 20.77 30.36
N SER A 36 -11.48 19.55 30.14
CA SER A 36 -11.53 18.45 31.11
C SER A 36 -10.45 17.40 30.84
N LYS A 37 -10.24 16.47 31.78
CA LYS A 37 -9.33 15.33 31.57
C LYS A 37 -9.80 14.39 30.46
N HIS A 38 -11.11 14.16 30.35
CA HIS A 38 -11.70 13.32 29.29
C HIS A 38 -11.46 13.93 27.92
N THR A 39 -11.85 15.20 27.74
CA THR A 39 -11.65 15.93 26.48
C THR A 39 -10.17 16.08 26.13
N LEU A 40 -9.28 16.20 27.13
CA LEU A 40 -7.84 16.15 26.92
C LEU A 40 -7.40 14.81 26.33
N HIS A 41 -7.78 13.68 26.92
CA HIS A 41 -7.41 12.36 26.44
C HIS A 41 -7.84 12.14 24.98
N GLU A 42 -9.13 12.36 24.69
CA GLU A 42 -9.70 12.18 23.36
C GLU A 42 -9.06 13.11 22.33
N SER A 43 -8.87 14.39 22.69
CA SER A 43 -8.20 15.34 21.79
C SER A 43 -6.75 14.93 21.50
N ARG A 44 -6.03 14.35 22.47
CA ARG A 44 -4.65 13.88 22.25
C ARG A 44 -4.61 12.67 21.34
N HIS A 45 -5.60 11.77 21.39
CA HIS A 45 -5.70 10.65 20.47
C HIS A 45 -5.78 11.13 19.02
N HIS A 46 -6.67 12.06 18.70
CA HIS A 46 -6.77 12.62 17.35
C HIS A 46 -5.53 13.42 16.93
N LEU A 47 -4.91 14.16 17.87
CA LEU A 47 -3.74 15.00 17.56
C LEU A 47 -2.41 14.23 17.43
N PHE A 48 -2.25 13.11 18.14
CA PHE A 48 -0.95 12.44 18.32
C PHE A 48 -0.97 10.92 18.10
N SER A 49 -2.09 10.31 17.71
CA SER A 49 -2.16 8.86 17.41
C SER A 49 -1.09 8.40 16.42
N THR A 50 -0.76 9.24 15.45
CA THR A 50 0.34 9.04 14.52
C THR A 50 1.33 10.18 14.61
N VAL A 51 2.62 9.86 14.73
CA VAL A 51 3.72 10.83 14.69
C VAL A 51 4.53 10.61 13.42
N ASP A 52 4.55 11.63 12.57
CA ASP A 52 5.22 11.62 11.27
C ASP A 52 6.56 12.35 11.34
N PHE A 53 7.60 11.67 10.85
CA PHE A 53 8.95 12.20 10.66
C PHE A 53 9.24 12.19 9.16
N LEU A 54 9.12 13.37 8.54
CA LEU A 54 9.19 13.56 7.10
C LEU A 54 10.49 14.27 6.73
N ALA A 55 11.25 13.72 5.80
CA ALA A 55 12.38 14.45 5.24
C ALA A 55 11.90 15.59 4.34
N PRO A 56 12.55 16.77 4.36
CA PRO A 56 12.31 17.80 3.37
C PRO A 56 12.67 17.26 1.98
N LEU A 57 11.83 17.53 0.97
CA LEU A 57 12.08 17.14 -0.43
C LEU A 57 13.42 17.66 -0.98
N THR A 58 14.01 18.66 -0.33
CA THR A 58 15.23 19.37 -0.72
C THR A 58 16.40 19.17 0.27
N GLY A 59 16.23 18.31 1.29
CA GLY A 59 17.07 18.35 2.50
C GLY A 59 17.90 17.10 2.79
N ASN A 60 18.88 17.27 3.67
CA ASN A 60 19.71 16.21 4.23
C ASN A 60 18.87 15.30 5.15
N ALA A 61 18.92 13.98 4.95
CA ALA A 61 18.23 12.98 5.80
C ALA A 61 18.54 13.13 7.31
N TYR A 62 19.65 13.80 7.62
CA TYR A 62 20.09 14.15 8.97
C TYR A 62 19.07 14.94 9.80
N ASP A 63 18.33 15.89 9.21
CA ASP A 63 17.40 16.76 9.94
C ASP A 63 16.27 15.96 10.60
N VAL A 64 15.81 14.90 9.95
CA VAL A 64 14.73 14.06 10.46
C VAL A 64 15.16 13.29 11.71
N TRP A 65 16.41 12.82 11.75
CA TRP A 65 16.94 12.14 12.92
C TRP A 65 17.13 13.10 14.09
N GLN A 66 17.46 14.37 13.82
CA GLN A 66 17.46 15.40 14.85
C GLN A 66 16.04 15.70 15.38
N ASP A 67 15.05 15.76 14.50
CA ASP A 67 13.65 15.95 14.91
C ASP A 67 13.13 14.76 15.71
N PHE A 68 13.53 13.54 15.34
CA PHE A 68 13.25 12.35 16.13
C PHE A 68 13.91 12.44 17.50
N ASP A 69 15.18 12.85 17.60
CA ASP A 69 15.87 13.05 18.88
C ASP A 69 15.19 14.11 19.76
N ARG A 70 14.75 15.23 19.17
CA ARG A 70 13.98 16.27 19.88
C ARG A 70 12.67 15.69 20.39
N PHE A 71 11.98 14.90 19.58
CA PHE A 71 10.78 14.19 20.00
C PHE A 71 11.07 13.22 21.16
N LEU A 72 12.13 12.42 21.09
CA LEU A 72 12.50 11.51 22.18
C LEU A 72 12.81 12.29 23.47
N ARG A 73 13.46 13.46 23.38
CA ARG A 73 13.67 14.33 24.55
C ARG A 73 12.37 14.84 25.14
N LEU A 74 11.35 15.11 24.34
CA LEU A 74 10.02 15.45 24.84
C LEU A 74 9.38 14.24 25.53
N VAL A 75 9.45 13.07 24.90
CA VAL A 75 8.92 11.81 25.46
C VAL A 75 9.56 11.46 26.80
N ASP A 76 10.84 11.79 27.02
CA ASP A 76 11.52 11.53 28.30
C ASP A 76 10.92 12.30 29.50
N VAL A 77 10.17 13.37 29.22
CA VAL A 77 9.67 14.25 30.27
C VAL A 77 8.44 13.66 30.94
N ALA A 78 8.49 13.54 32.27
CA ALA A 78 7.50 12.84 33.11
C ALA A 78 6.07 13.41 33.06
N TRP A 79 5.89 14.66 32.63
CA TRP A 79 4.59 15.33 32.58
C TRP A 79 3.95 15.35 31.17
N THR A 80 4.54 14.65 30.20
CA THR A 80 3.94 14.58 28.87
C THR A 80 2.65 13.78 28.87
N SER A 81 1.56 14.42 28.47
CA SER A 81 0.22 13.80 28.40
C SER A 81 -0.12 13.20 27.03
N PHE A 82 0.72 13.44 26.01
CA PHE A 82 0.47 12.96 24.65
C PHE A 82 1.03 11.56 24.40
N THR A 83 2.01 11.11 25.17
CA THR A 83 2.74 9.84 24.93
C THR A 83 1.83 8.60 24.98
N PRO A 84 0.82 8.49 25.88
CA PRO A 84 -0.10 7.35 25.85
C PRO A 84 -1.00 7.35 24.60
N ALA A 85 -1.16 8.49 23.94
CA ALA A 85 -2.03 8.59 22.76
C ALA A 85 -1.35 8.06 21.50
N ILE A 86 0.00 7.97 21.47
CA ILE A 86 0.76 7.57 20.29
C ILE A 86 0.60 6.06 20.04
N GLN A 87 0.15 5.74 18.83
CA GLN A 87 -0.06 4.36 18.37
C GLN A 87 0.83 4.00 17.17
N CYS A 88 1.23 4.99 16.38
CA CYS A 88 2.01 4.81 15.15
C CYS A 88 3.18 5.80 15.06
N ILE A 89 4.37 5.29 14.73
CA ILE A 89 5.52 6.09 14.35
C ILE A 89 5.78 5.87 12.87
N ARG A 90 5.90 6.97 12.11
CA ARG A 90 6.14 6.94 10.67
C ARG A 90 7.39 7.71 10.30
N PHE A 91 8.25 7.08 9.52
CA PHE A 91 9.42 7.69 8.92
C PHE A 91 9.22 7.67 7.40
N LEU A 92 9.09 8.84 6.74
CA LEU A 92 8.95 8.93 5.28
C LEU A 92 9.98 9.86 4.61
N GLY A 93 10.42 9.51 3.39
CA GLY A 93 11.01 10.45 2.42
C GLY A 93 12.55 10.60 2.45
N PHE A 94 13.29 9.66 3.02
CA PHE A 94 14.73 9.74 3.21
C PHE A 94 15.51 9.27 1.97
N TYR A 95 15.76 10.20 1.07
CA TYR A 95 16.63 9.97 -0.08
C TYR A 95 18.05 10.47 0.25
N GLY A 96 19.00 9.55 0.50
CA GLY A 96 20.41 9.93 0.67
C GLY A 96 21.19 9.08 1.64
N LYS A 97 22.52 9.28 1.64
CA LYS A 97 23.42 8.76 2.67
C LYS A 97 23.37 9.71 3.87
N CYS A 98 23.17 9.18 5.07
CA CYS A 98 23.34 9.97 6.30
C CYS A 98 24.84 10.22 6.48
N ALA A 99 25.29 11.47 6.32
CA ALA A 99 26.64 11.87 6.69
C ALA A 99 26.70 12.06 8.21
N ASP A 100 27.61 11.36 8.87
CA ASP A 100 27.97 11.44 10.30
C ASP A 100 26.85 11.27 11.35
N HIS A 101 26.85 10.11 12.00
CA HIS A 101 25.99 9.78 13.15
C HIS A 101 26.55 10.27 14.51
N HIS A 102 27.72 10.93 14.54
CA HIS A 102 28.46 11.12 15.79
C HIS A 102 27.76 11.98 16.87
N SER A 103 26.74 12.77 16.51
CA SER A 103 25.98 13.61 17.45
C SER A 103 24.53 13.16 17.71
N ILE A 104 24.00 12.23 16.93
CA ILE A 104 22.62 11.74 17.05
C ILE A 104 22.55 10.69 18.17
N GLY A 105 21.48 10.69 18.96
CA GLY A 105 21.21 9.68 20.00
C GLY A 105 21.96 9.88 21.31
N ARG A 106 22.83 10.90 21.40
CA ARG A 106 23.66 11.13 22.59
C ARG A 106 22.81 11.55 23.79
N GLY A 107 22.86 10.75 24.86
CA GLY A 107 22.19 11.04 26.13
C GLY A 107 20.69 10.77 26.15
N ILE A 108 20.14 10.02 25.19
CA ILE A 108 18.72 9.66 25.18
C ILE A 108 18.49 8.43 26.09
N PRO A 109 17.67 8.52 27.14
CA PRO A 109 17.44 7.41 28.07
C PRO A 109 16.40 6.42 27.51
N LEU A 110 16.83 5.56 26.57
CA LEU A 110 15.95 4.63 25.84
C LEU A 110 15.00 3.80 26.72
N ALA A 111 15.45 3.38 27.90
CA ALA A 111 14.63 2.61 28.84
C ALA A 111 13.38 3.37 29.30
N ARG A 112 13.49 4.69 29.54
CA ARG A 112 12.37 5.54 29.96
C ARG A 112 11.50 5.95 28.77
N ILE A 113 12.13 6.21 27.62
CA ILE A 113 11.39 6.42 26.37
C ILE A 113 10.46 5.24 26.09
N ARG A 114 10.99 4.02 26.21
CA ARG A 114 10.20 2.79 26.03
C ARG A 114 8.99 2.72 26.96
N THR A 115 9.14 3.08 28.24
CA THR A 115 8.02 3.06 29.19
C THR A 115 6.96 4.11 28.89
N ASN A 116 7.32 5.18 28.18
CA ASN A 116 6.36 6.23 27.80
C ASN A 116 5.69 5.94 26.45
N LEU A 117 6.27 5.08 25.61
CA LEU A 117 5.76 4.70 24.29
C LEU A 117 5.11 3.31 24.26
N LEU A 118 4.51 2.87 25.37
CA LEU A 118 3.93 1.52 25.50
C LEU A 118 2.76 1.23 24.55
N ASN A 119 2.09 2.27 24.05
CA ASN A 119 0.95 2.11 23.14
C ASN A 119 1.34 2.12 21.66
N VAL A 120 2.64 2.29 21.34
CA VAL A 120 3.13 2.26 19.96
C VAL A 120 3.08 0.81 19.45
N LYS A 121 2.12 0.55 18.57
CA LYS A 121 1.85 -0.76 17.97
C LYS A 121 2.22 -0.82 16.49
N SER A 122 2.39 0.33 15.82
CA SER A 122 2.66 0.39 14.39
C SER A 122 3.93 1.17 14.08
N LEU A 123 4.78 0.58 13.26
CA LEU A 123 5.92 1.25 12.63
C LEU A 123 5.70 1.29 11.12
N ARG A 124 5.85 2.46 10.51
CA ARG A 124 5.84 2.59 9.05
C ARG A 124 7.12 3.25 8.55
N LEU A 125 7.85 2.56 7.70
CA LEU A 125 9.07 3.00 7.06
C LEU A 125 8.78 3.16 5.57
N GLY A 126 8.86 4.40 5.08
CA GLY A 126 8.47 4.75 3.72
C GLY A 126 9.55 5.53 3.00
N SER A 127 9.77 5.25 1.71
CA SER A 127 10.61 6.08 0.84
C SER A 127 12.00 6.37 1.47
N LEU A 128 12.67 5.34 1.99
CA LEU A 128 13.92 5.50 2.75
C LEU A 128 14.96 4.44 2.43
N ASN A 129 16.23 4.73 2.71
CA ASN A 129 17.27 3.71 2.69
C ASN A 129 17.36 3.00 4.06
N LEU A 130 17.11 1.69 4.11
CA LEU A 130 17.06 0.98 5.39
C LEU A 130 18.39 1.04 6.17
N THR A 131 19.52 1.07 5.44
CA THR A 131 20.86 1.14 6.05
C THR A 131 21.22 2.53 6.58
N SER A 132 20.40 3.56 6.32
CA SER A 132 20.63 4.90 6.84
C SER A 132 19.96 5.17 8.18
N ILE A 133 19.16 4.23 8.70
CA ILE A 133 18.53 4.36 10.02
C ILE A 133 19.59 4.17 11.11
N PRO A 134 19.80 5.15 12.01
CA PRO A 134 20.71 5.01 13.14
C PRO A 134 20.39 3.79 14.01
N SER A 135 21.43 3.07 14.45
CA SER A 135 21.28 1.83 15.22
C SER A 135 20.47 1.98 16.50
N TYR A 136 20.66 3.06 17.27
CA TYR A 136 19.93 3.28 18.52
C TYR A 136 18.41 3.49 18.30
N ILE A 137 18.00 3.99 17.11
CA ILE A 137 16.57 4.10 16.76
C ILE A 137 16.00 2.71 16.53
N LEU A 138 16.72 1.88 15.78
CA LEU A 138 16.33 0.48 15.59
C LEU A 138 16.27 -0.24 16.95
N ASP A 139 17.27 -0.06 17.82
CA ASP A 139 17.31 -0.63 19.17
C ASP A 139 16.11 -0.20 20.02
N LEU A 140 15.68 1.05 19.92
CA LEU A 140 14.47 1.54 20.58
C LEU A 140 13.23 0.87 20.00
N VAL A 141 13.07 0.90 18.67
CA VAL A 141 11.90 0.38 17.97
C VAL A 141 11.69 -1.11 18.22
N PHE A 142 12.77 -1.91 18.27
CA PHE A 142 12.68 -3.34 18.57
C PHE A 142 12.28 -3.63 20.02
N GLN A 143 12.39 -2.66 20.92
CA GLN A 143 11.92 -2.79 22.30
C GLN A 143 10.48 -2.33 22.50
N LEU A 144 9.84 -1.73 21.48
CA LEU A 144 8.43 -1.35 21.52
C LEU A 144 7.54 -2.55 21.18
N PRO A 145 6.27 -2.59 21.67
CA PRO A 145 5.34 -3.68 21.39
C PRO A 145 4.73 -3.55 19.99
N ILE A 146 5.57 -3.55 18.95
CA ILE A 146 5.15 -3.41 17.55
C ILE A 146 4.38 -4.66 17.10
N GLU A 147 3.11 -4.45 16.74
CA GLU A 147 2.21 -5.46 16.17
C GLU A 147 2.12 -5.34 14.63
N HIS A 148 2.38 -4.14 14.08
CA HIS A 148 2.20 -3.82 12.67
C HIS A 148 3.46 -3.16 12.08
N LEU A 149 4.02 -3.76 11.01
CA LEU A 149 5.17 -3.21 10.29
C LEU A 149 4.81 -2.93 8.84
N SER A 150 5.00 -1.69 8.38
CA SER A 150 4.86 -1.30 6.97
C SER A 150 6.21 -0.85 6.42
N LEU A 151 6.62 -1.45 5.29
CA LEU A 151 7.82 -1.13 4.52
C LEU A 151 7.40 -0.74 3.10
N GLY A 152 7.36 0.55 2.81
CA GLY A 152 6.97 1.10 1.51
C GLY A 152 8.12 1.81 0.81
N LEU A 153 8.38 1.56 -0.48
CA LEU A 153 9.42 2.27 -1.25
C LEU A 153 10.79 2.31 -0.54
N VAL A 154 11.19 1.20 0.08
CA VAL A 154 12.46 1.11 0.83
C VAL A 154 13.59 0.70 -0.11
N TYR A 155 14.70 1.42 -0.06
CA TYR A 155 15.92 1.21 -0.86
C TYR A 155 17.03 0.61 0.00
N GLY A 156 18.06 0.05 -0.65
CA GLY A 156 19.22 -0.50 0.06
C GLY A 156 18.88 -1.69 0.96
N CYS A 157 17.67 -2.26 0.79
CA CYS A 157 17.30 -3.51 1.42
C CYS A 157 17.99 -4.65 0.70
N ASN A 158 18.56 -5.57 1.48
CA ASN A 158 18.91 -6.89 1.04
C ASN A 158 18.24 -7.91 1.97
N ALA A 159 18.27 -9.18 1.58
CA ALA A 159 17.69 -10.27 2.35
C ALA A 159 18.25 -10.34 3.78
N THR A 160 19.54 -10.04 3.99
CA THR A 160 20.19 -10.04 5.31
C THR A 160 19.62 -8.97 6.26
N ASN A 161 19.45 -7.74 5.77
CA ASN A 161 18.94 -6.63 6.59
C ASN A 161 17.47 -6.90 7.01
N LEU A 162 16.68 -7.51 6.12
CA LEU A 162 15.30 -7.90 6.42
C LEU A 162 15.24 -9.09 7.37
N LEU A 163 16.14 -10.06 7.21
CA LEU A 163 16.29 -11.14 8.18
C LEU A 163 16.63 -10.61 9.58
N ASP A 164 17.56 -9.66 9.69
CA ASP A 164 17.90 -9.03 10.97
C ASP A 164 16.68 -8.34 11.58
N LEU A 165 15.93 -7.58 10.77
CA LEU A 165 14.65 -7.00 11.21
C LEU A 165 13.71 -8.08 11.77
N PHE A 166 13.48 -9.17 11.04
CA PHE A 166 12.55 -10.21 11.48
C PHE A 166 13.01 -10.96 12.74
N ARG A 167 14.31 -11.15 12.92
CA ARG A 167 14.90 -11.75 14.13
C ARG A 167 14.73 -10.86 15.35
N ARG A 168 14.87 -9.55 15.17
CA ARG A 168 14.85 -8.57 16.25
C ARG A 168 13.45 -8.09 16.61
N PHE A 169 12.50 -8.16 15.68
CA PHE A 169 11.12 -7.84 16.00
C PHE A 169 10.53 -8.86 16.99
N PRO A 170 9.78 -8.37 18.01
CA PRO A 170 9.11 -9.23 18.96
C PRO A 170 8.19 -10.28 18.29
N PRO A 171 7.87 -11.39 18.98
CA PRO A 171 6.85 -12.34 18.51
C PRO A 171 5.45 -11.73 18.38
N LEU A 172 5.24 -10.49 18.87
CA LEU A 172 3.98 -9.75 18.78
C LEU A 172 3.67 -9.24 17.36
N LEU A 173 4.64 -9.27 16.44
CA LEU A 173 4.44 -8.81 15.07
C LEU A 173 3.39 -9.69 14.37
N ARG A 174 2.21 -9.11 14.11
CA ARG A 174 1.03 -9.79 13.58
C ARG A 174 0.75 -9.46 12.13
N THR A 175 0.94 -8.20 11.74
CA THR A 175 0.68 -7.77 10.37
C THR A 175 1.86 -7.07 9.72
N LEU A 176 1.96 -7.28 8.42
CA LEU A 176 3.00 -6.75 7.54
C LEU A 176 2.36 -6.01 6.37
N ASP A 177 3.04 -5.01 5.83
CA ASP A 177 2.61 -4.27 4.65
C ASP A 177 3.84 -3.91 3.83
N PHE A 178 4.13 -4.70 2.80
CA PHE A 178 5.35 -4.57 1.99
C PHE A 178 5.00 -4.14 0.58
N ASN A 179 5.55 -3.00 0.18
CA ASN A 179 5.18 -2.34 -1.07
C ASN A 179 6.37 -1.66 -1.74
N ARG A 180 6.62 -1.95 -3.02
CA ARG A 180 7.62 -1.32 -3.90
C ARG A 180 9.04 -1.31 -3.29
N MET A 181 9.44 -2.37 -2.62
CA MET A 181 10.81 -2.48 -2.08
C MET A 181 11.83 -2.59 -3.23
N LYS A 182 12.88 -1.76 -3.21
CA LYS A 182 13.93 -1.76 -4.23
C LYS A 182 15.20 -2.40 -3.69
N PHE A 183 15.62 -3.49 -4.34
CA PHE A 183 16.85 -4.22 -4.02
C PHE A 183 17.67 -4.51 -5.28
N PRO A 184 19.01 -4.60 -5.18
CA PRO A 184 19.86 -5.04 -6.28
C PRO A 184 19.56 -6.50 -6.64
N SER A 185 19.29 -6.78 -7.91
CA SER A 185 19.00 -8.13 -8.42
C SER A 185 20.15 -9.13 -8.16
N THR A 186 21.38 -8.65 -8.01
CA THR A 186 22.59 -9.44 -7.77
C THR A 186 22.76 -9.96 -6.33
N LEU A 187 21.90 -9.57 -5.38
CA LEU A 187 22.06 -9.88 -3.95
C LEU A 187 20.95 -10.80 -3.40
N ARG A 188 20.46 -11.73 -4.22
CA ARG A 188 19.52 -12.76 -3.74
C ARG A 188 20.27 -13.83 -2.96
N LEU A 189 20.20 -13.73 -1.65
CA LEU A 189 20.80 -14.71 -0.73
C LEU A 189 19.85 -15.88 -0.50
N CYS A 190 20.41 -17.07 -0.36
CA CYS A 190 19.66 -18.24 0.08
C CYS A 190 19.42 -18.14 1.59
N LEU A 191 18.17 -17.94 1.99
CA LEU A 191 17.75 -17.79 3.39
C LEU A 191 17.35 -19.12 4.04
N LEU A 192 17.57 -20.27 3.37
CA LEU A 192 17.17 -21.60 3.86
C LEU A 192 17.73 -21.94 5.25
N VAL A 193 18.98 -21.53 5.53
CA VAL A 193 19.64 -21.73 6.84
C VAL A 193 18.85 -21.04 7.96
N GLU A 194 18.08 -20.02 7.63
CA GLU A 194 17.37 -19.12 8.54
C GLU A 194 15.85 -19.29 8.43
N SER A 195 15.42 -20.39 7.83
CA SER A 195 14.02 -20.68 7.54
C SER A 195 13.15 -20.63 8.81
N SER A 196 13.68 -20.98 9.99
CA SER A 196 12.95 -20.96 11.26
C SER A 196 12.28 -19.62 11.58
N VAL A 197 12.91 -18.50 11.22
CA VAL A 197 12.36 -17.13 11.39
C VAL A 197 11.09 -16.93 10.56
N PHE A 198 10.98 -17.64 9.44
CA PHE A 198 9.91 -17.54 8.46
C PHE A 198 8.81 -18.60 8.61
N HIS A 199 8.93 -19.53 9.56
CA HIS A 199 7.91 -20.56 9.82
C HIS A 199 6.73 -20.08 10.68
N ARG A 200 6.77 -18.84 11.19
CA ARG A 200 5.66 -18.27 11.96
C ARG A 200 4.54 -17.77 11.02
N PRO A 201 3.28 -17.70 11.50
CA PRO A 201 2.20 -17.14 10.72
C PRO A 201 2.44 -15.66 10.41
N PHE A 202 2.29 -15.27 9.14
CA PHE A 202 2.33 -13.86 8.73
C PHE A 202 1.03 -13.45 8.07
N ARG A 203 0.56 -12.24 8.39
CA ARG A 203 -0.60 -11.62 7.74
C ARG A 203 -0.15 -10.36 7.04
N PHE A 204 -0.26 -10.33 5.72
CA PHE A 204 0.03 -9.14 4.93
C PHE A 204 -1.25 -8.37 4.64
N GLU A 205 -1.28 -7.09 5.00
CA GLU A 205 -2.30 -6.16 4.49
C GLU A 205 -2.07 -5.91 3.00
N THR A 206 -0.80 -5.66 2.62
CA THR A 206 -0.34 -5.60 1.24
C THR A 206 0.98 -6.35 1.08
N LEU A 207 1.12 -7.06 -0.03
CA LEU A 207 2.38 -7.63 -0.49
C LEU A 207 2.49 -7.48 -2.00
N ASP A 208 3.55 -6.87 -2.49
CA ASP A 208 3.83 -6.83 -3.93
C ASP A 208 4.77 -7.96 -4.37
N SER A 209 4.72 -8.32 -5.66
CA SER A 209 5.54 -9.38 -6.27
C SER A 209 7.04 -9.13 -6.16
N ARG A 210 7.49 -7.87 -6.22
CA ARG A 210 8.90 -7.51 -6.09
C ARG A 210 9.38 -7.78 -4.67
N SER A 211 8.63 -7.33 -3.66
CA SER A 211 8.89 -7.61 -2.25
C SER A 211 8.85 -9.11 -1.94
N LEU A 212 7.94 -9.86 -2.57
CA LEU A 212 7.87 -11.32 -2.45
C LEU A 212 9.15 -12.02 -2.94
N LEU A 213 9.74 -11.57 -4.06
CA LEU A 213 10.94 -12.18 -4.65
C LEU A 213 12.18 -12.11 -3.73
N LEU A 214 12.21 -11.19 -2.74
CA LEU A 214 13.26 -11.16 -1.71
C LEU A 214 13.30 -12.42 -0.86
N PHE A 215 12.16 -13.09 -0.71
CA PHE A 215 11.96 -14.22 0.19
C PHE A 215 11.75 -15.53 -0.58
N GLN A 216 12.05 -15.55 -1.88
CA GLN A 216 11.83 -16.71 -2.74
C GLN A 216 12.43 -18.00 -2.15
N SER A 217 13.61 -17.93 -1.55
CA SER A 217 14.29 -19.10 -0.97
C SER A 217 13.61 -19.70 0.27
N VAL A 218 12.74 -18.96 0.97
CA VAL A 218 12.08 -19.41 2.22
C VAL A 218 10.55 -19.48 2.10
N TRP A 219 9.98 -18.76 1.15
CA TRP A 219 8.54 -18.77 0.88
C TRP A 219 8.18 -19.53 -0.40
N ASP A 220 9.11 -20.29 -0.98
CA ASP A 220 8.77 -21.25 -2.03
C ASP A 220 7.78 -22.29 -1.48
N PRO A 221 6.56 -22.38 -2.05
CA PRO A 221 5.55 -23.35 -1.62
C PRO A 221 6.01 -24.82 -1.69
N PHE A 222 7.08 -25.13 -2.44
CA PHE A 222 7.65 -26.48 -2.51
C PHE A 222 8.53 -26.84 -1.32
N CYS A 223 9.04 -25.84 -0.59
CA CYS A 223 10.01 -26.07 0.48
C CYS A 223 9.34 -26.24 1.85
N TYR A 224 8.24 -25.53 2.12
CA TYR A 224 7.66 -25.47 3.47
C TYR A 224 6.13 -25.30 3.46
N ASN A 225 5.47 -25.79 4.52
CA ASN A 225 4.07 -25.48 4.80
C ASN A 225 3.99 -24.08 5.39
N ILE A 226 3.88 -23.09 4.52
CA ILE A 226 3.89 -21.67 4.90
C ILE A 226 2.48 -21.23 5.30
N ASP A 227 2.34 -20.65 6.49
CA ASP A 227 1.10 -20.02 6.99
C ASP A 227 1.16 -18.51 6.72
N ILE A 228 1.05 -18.14 5.44
CA ILE A 228 0.96 -16.74 5.01
C ILE A 228 -0.44 -16.46 4.52
N LYS A 229 -1.03 -15.37 5.03
CA LYS A 229 -2.26 -14.78 4.52
C LYS A 229 -1.95 -13.42 3.92
N VAL A 230 -2.53 -13.11 2.78
CA VAL A 230 -2.33 -11.83 2.09
C VAL A 230 -3.70 -11.28 1.71
N LYS A 231 -4.02 -10.10 2.22
CA LYS A 231 -5.29 -9.42 1.93
C LYS A 231 -5.24 -8.71 0.58
N SER A 232 -4.17 -7.98 0.29
CA SER A 232 -3.97 -7.28 -0.98
C SER A 232 -2.66 -7.70 -1.63
N PHE A 233 -2.71 -8.20 -2.87
CA PHE A 233 -1.52 -8.62 -3.61
C PHE A 233 -1.32 -7.75 -4.84
N TRP A 234 -0.12 -7.19 -4.98
CA TRP A 234 0.22 -6.27 -6.06
C TRP A 234 1.24 -6.93 -6.99
N LEU A 235 0.78 -7.41 -8.13
CA LEU A 235 1.61 -7.95 -9.18
C LEU A 235 2.23 -6.81 -9.99
N GLN A 236 3.44 -6.42 -9.64
CA GLN A 236 4.24 -5.41 -10.33
C GLN A 236 5.35 -6.09 -11.14
N LEU A 237 5.35 -5.84 -12.44
CA LEU A 237 6.37 -6.32 -13.36
C LEU A 237 7.16 -5.10 -13.85
N GLU A 238 8.26 -4.79 -13.15
CA GLU A 238 9.16 -3.67 -13.45
C GLU A 238 10.47 -4.14 -14.09
N TYR A 239 10.53 -5.37 -14.61
CA TYR A 239 11.75 -5.91 -15.21
C TYR A 239 11.50 -6.28 -16.65
N ASP A 240 12.34 -5.76 -17.55
CA ASP A 240 12.43 -6.16 -18.96
C ASP A 240 12.59 -7.68 -19.18
N GLN A 241 12.91 -8.46 -18.13
CA GLN A 241 12.96 -9.92 -18.15
C GLN A 241 12.62 -10.48 -16.76
N LEU A 242 11.34 -10.81 -16.50
CA LEU A 242 11.02 -11.72 -15.40
C LEU A 242 11.57 -13.10 -15.78
N TYR A 243 12.44 -13.69 -14.97
CA TYR A 243 12.94 -15.03 -15.34
C TYR A 243 11.80 -16.06 -15.23
N PRO A 244 11.73 -17.07 -16.11
CA PRO A 244 10.63 -18.05 -16.11
C PRO A 244 10.37 -18.72 -14.76
N HIS A 245 11.42 -18.93 -13.96
CA HIS A 245 11.30 -19.52 -12.62
C HIS A 245 10.67 -18.58 -11.59
N GLU A 246 10.80 -17.26 -11.75
CA GLU A 246 10.17 -16.24 -10.89
C GLU A 246 8.67 -16.15 -11.18
N ALA A 247 8.29 -16.17 -12.46
CA ALA A 247 6.90 -16.19 -12.88
C ALA A 247 6.18 -17.43 -12.30
N LEU A 248 6.83 -18.59 -12.40
CA LEU A 248 6.34 -19.84 -11.83
C LEU A 248 6.17 -19.73 -10.30
N PHE A 249 7.17 -19.19 -9.60
CA PHE A 249 7.12 -18.97 -8.16
C PHE A 249 5.96 -18.05 -7.75
N ILE A 250 5.80 -16.90 -8.41
CA ILE A 250 4.71 -15.96 -8.13
C ILE A 250 3.34 -16.60 -8.38
N SER A 251 3.17 -17.32 -9.51
CA SER A 251 1.91 -17.99 -9.83
C SER A 251 1.53 -19.03 -8.76
N ARG A 252 2.50 -19.84 -8.32
CA ARG A 252 2.30 -20.82 -7.23
C ARG A 252 2.00 -20.15 -5.90
N PHE A 253 2.70 -19.07 -5.58
CA PHE A 253 2.43 -18.30 -4.38
C PHE A 253 1.00 -17.76 -4.39
N LEU A 254 0.56 -17.18 -5.51
CA LEU A 254 -0.80 -16.67 -5.68
C LEU A 254 -1.86 -17.76 -5.50
N GLN A 255 -1.65 -18.95 -6.07
CA GLN A 255 -2.55 -20.10 -5.86
C GLN A 255 -2.67 -20.44 -4.37
N ARG A 256 -1.57 -20.34 -3.62
CA ARG A 256 -1.53 -20.64 -2.19
C ARG A 256 -2.27 -19.60 -1.34
N ILE A 257 -2.07 -18.31 -1.63
CA ILE A 257 -2.69 -17.22 -0.87
C ILE A 257 -4.11 -16.87 -1.33
N GLY A 258 -4.56 -17.40 -2.48
CA GLY A 258 -5.80 -17.01 -3.15
C GLY A 258 -7.03 -17.04 -2.24
N SER A 259 -7.12 -18.01 -1.34
CA SER A 259 -8.24 -18.11 -0.39
C SER A 259 -8.28 -16.97 0.65
N SER A 260 -7.17 -16.27 0.89
CA SER A 260 -7.10 -15.11 1.78
C SER A 260 -7.18 -13.76 1.06
N LEU A 261 -7.09 -13.77 -0.26
CA LEU A 261 -6.95 -12.57 -1.07
C LEU A 261 -8.29 -11.85 -1.26
N GLU A 262 -8.33 -10.58 -0.87
CA GLU A 262 -9.47 -9.69 -1.04
C GLU A 262 -9.25 -8.69 -2.19
N ASN A 263 -8.01 -8.26 -2.43
CA ASN A 263 -7.68 -7.28 -3.46
C ASN A 263 -6.52 -7.76 -4.33
N LEU A 264 -6.68 -7.70 -5.65
CA LEU A 264 -5.63 -8.01 -6.61
C LEU A 264 -5.36 -6.79 -7.48
N LYS A 265 -4.11 -6.35 -7.50
CA LYS A 265 -3.64 -5.28 -8.39
C LYS A 265 -2.62 -5.87 -9.36
N ILE A 266 -2.78 -5.60 -10.65
CA ILE A 266 -1.86 -6.03 -11.71
C ILE A 266 -1.37 -4.77 -12.41
N SER A 267 -0.07 -4.53 -12.43
CA SER A 267 0.53 -3.32 -12.99
C SER A 267 1.72 -3.66 -13.89
N HIS A 268 1.74 -3.08 -15.09
CA HIS A 268 2.72 -3.39 -16.13
C HIS A 268 3.41 -2.13 -16.68
N ARG A 269 4.67 -1.88 -16.26
CA ARG A 269 5.31 -0.58 -16.52
C ARG A 269 6.11 -0.48 -17.82
N GLU A 270 6.71 -1.56 -18.31
CA GLU A 270 7.63 -1.53 -19.47
C GLU A 270 7.02 -2.22 -20.71
N TYR A 271 7.75 -2.37 -21.83
CA TYR A 271 7.24 -2.94 -23.08
C TYR A 271 7.75 -4.37 -23.18
N ASP A 272 6.87 -5.36 -23.02
CA ASP A 272 7.21 -6.76 -23.25
C ASP A 272 6.21 -7.37 -24.23
N PRO A 273 6.60 -7.82 -25.44
CA PRO A 273 5.70 -8.47 -26.40
C PRO A 273 4.99 -9.73 -25.86
N TRP A 274 5.41 -10.22 -24.69
CA TRP A 274 4.88 -11.41 -24.05
C TRP A 274 3.64 -11.16 -23.16
N ILE A 275 3.08 -9.93 -23.15
CA ILE A 275 1.91 -9.53 -22.35
C ILE A 275 0.70 -10.47 -22.54
N ASN A 276 0.44 -10.93 -23.76
CA ASN A 276 -0.67 -11.86 -24.04
C ASN A 276 -0.47 -13.25 -23.41
N GLY A 277 0.78 -13.64 -23.16
CA GLY A 277 1.14 -14.88 -22.47
C GLY A 277 1.25 -14.75 -20.96
N PHE A 278 0.92 -13.60 -20.35
CA PHE A 278 1.12 -13.36 -18.91
C PHE A 278 -0.16 -13.48 -18.07
N LEU A 279 -1.32 -13.05 -18.55
CA LEU A 279 -2.59 -13.33 -17.86
C LEU A 279 -2.96 -14.82 -17.93
N ASP A 280 -2.50 -15.52 -18.96
CA ASP A 280 -2.70 -16.96 -19.18
C ASP A 280 -2.09 -17.87 -18.08
N PRO A 281 -0.87 -17.62 -17.56
CA PRO A 281 -0.26 -18.39 -16.47
C PRO A 281 -0.66 -17.94 -15.06
N ILE A 282 -1.38 -16.81 -14.89
CA ILE A 282 -1.88 -16.42 -13.57
C ILE A 282 -3.12 -17.25 -13.25
N HIS A 283 -2.92 -18.32 -12.49
CA HIS A 283 -4.01 -19.15 -12.01
C HIS A 283 -4.74 -18.47 -10.83
N VAL A 284 -5.77 -17.67 -11.15
CA VAL A 284 -6.65 -17.02 -10.17
C VAL A 284 -7.79 -17.89 -9.68
N SER A 285 -7.85 -19.17 -10.06
CA SER A 285 -8.93 -20.09 -9.71
C SER A 285 -9.09 -20.32 -8.20
N GLN A 286 -8.07 -19.99 -7.40
CA GLN A 286 -8.09 -20.08 -5.93
C GLN A 286 -8.50 -18.76 -5.25
N CYS A 287 -8.65 -17.66 -6.00
CA CYS A 287 -9.00 -16.33 -5.49
C CYS A 287 -10.50 -16.21 -5.20
N ILE A 288 -11.01 -17.04 -4.29
CA ILE A 288 -12.44 -17.16 -3.98
C ILE A 288 -13.01 -16.00 -3.16
N ASN A 289 -12.17 -15.20 -2.49
CA ASN A 289 -12.60 -14.09 -1.63
C ASN A 289 -12.35 -12.70 -2.24
N LEU A 290 -12.06 -12.65 -3.54
CA LEU A 290 -11.72 -11.41 -4.23
C LEU A 290 -12.92 -10.45 -4.25
N ARG A 291 -12.68 -9.22 -3.76
CA ARG A 291 -13.65 -8.12 -3.68
C ARG A 291 -13.31 -6.98 -4.64
N SER A 292 -12.01 -6.72 -4.84
CA SER A 292 -11.52 -5.67 -5.74
C SER A 292 -10.45 -6.19 -6.69
N LEU A 293 -10.54 -5.80 -7.95
CA LEU A 293 -9.55 -6.08 -8.99
C LEU A 293 -9.14 -4.78 -9.67
N GLU A 294 -7.83 -4.53 -9.73
CA GLU A 294 -7.26 -3.39 -10.42
C GLU A 294 -6.26 -3.86 -11.47
N ILE A 295 -6.47 -3.48 -12.73
CA ILE A 295 -5.57 -3.75 -13.84
C ILE A 295 -5.07 -2.40 -14.35
N GLU A 296 -3.81 -2.09 -14.05
CA GLU A 296 -3.14 -0.86 -14.45
C GLU A 296 -2.34 -1.03 -15.75
N GLU A 297 -2.30 0.05 -16.53
CA GLU A 297 -1.39 0.24 -17.67
C GLU A 297 -1.46 -0.86 -18.74
N LEU A 298 -2.68 -1.24 -19.16
CA LEU A 298 -2.84 -2.03 -20.38
C LEU A 298 -2.36 -1.19 -21.58
N LYS A 299 -1.16 -1.50 -22.07
CA LYS A 299 -0.62 -0.93 -23.32
C LYS A 299 -1.13 -1.72 -24.51
N TRP A 300 -1.55 -1.00 -25.54
CA TRP A 300 -1.92 -1.59 -26.83
C TRP A 300 -0.73 -1.57 -27.79
N ASP A 301 -0.37 -2.72 -28.38
CA ASP A 301 0.63 -2.78 -29.46
C ASP A 301 -0.06 -2.57 -30.82
N ASP A 302 0.48 -1.65 -31.61
CA ASP A 302 0.00 -1.33 -32.95
C ASP A 302 0.28 -2.44 -34.00
N ARG A 303 1.10 -3.45 -33.62
CA ARG A 303 1.56 -4.53 -34.50
C ARG A 303 0.72 -5.81 -34.47
N GLU A 304 -0.10 -6.03 -33.43
CA GLU A 304 -0.94 -7.22 -33.33
C GLU A 304 -2.42 -6.86 -33.51
N ASP A 305 -3.09 -7.51 -34.47
CA ASP A 305 -4.56 -7.46 -34.62
C ASP A 305 -5.30 -8.13 -33.44
N GLN A 306 -4.55 -8.72 -32.50
CA GLN A 306 -5.09 -9.31 -31.28
C GLN A 306 -5.31 -8.24 -30.22
N VAL A 307 -6.58 -8.08 -29.88
CA VAL A 307 -7.06 -7.13 -28.89
C VAL A 307 -6.78 -7.69 -27.49
N PRO A 308 -6.17 -6.92 -26.56
CA PRO A 308 -6.02 -7.25 -25.14
C PRO A 308 -7.32 -7.71 -24.46
N ASP A 309 -8.49 -7.32 -24.99
CA ASP A 309 -9.81 -7.77 -24.56
C ASP A 309 -9.91 -9.29 -24.44
N SER A 310 -9.32 -10.08 -25.34
CA SER A 310 -9.45 -11.55 -25.26
C SER A 310 -8.72 -12.13 -24.03
N ALA A 311 -7.53 -11.61 -23.73
CA ALA A 311 -6.74 -12.00 -22.56
C ALA A 311 -7.38 -11.50 -21.26
N VAL A 312 -7.83 -10.24 -21.23
CA VAL A 312 -8.56 -9.67 -20.08
C VAL A 312 -9.88 -10.41 -19.85
N GLN A 313 -10.64 -10.74 -20.91
CA GLN A 313 -11.90 -11.46 -20.81
C GLN A 313 -11.68 -12.92 -20.35
N LYS A 314 -10.63 -13.57 -20.85
CA LYS A 314 -10.22 -14.92 -20.40
C LYS A 314 -9.80 -14.90 -18.93
N PHE A 315 -9.04 -13.89 -18.51
CA PHE A 315 -8.65 -13.70 -17.12
C PHE A 315 -9.86 -13.46 -16.20
N LEU A 316 -10.74 -12.52 -16.58
CA LEU A 316 -11.94 -12.20 -15.80
C LEU A 316 -12.90 -13.39 -15.70
N SER A 317 -13.05 -14.17 -16.78
CA SER A 317 -13.88 -15.39 -16.76
C SER A 317 -13.28 -16.54 -15.94
N ALA A 318 -11.97 -16.51 -15.67
CA ALA A 318 -11.31 -17.49 -14.81
C ALA A 318 -11.47 -17.21 -13.30
N LEU A 319 -12.06 -16.06 -12.91
CA LEU A 319 -12.27 -15.74 -11.50
C LEU A 319 -13.36 -16.63 -10.88
N PRO A 320 -13.08 -17.33 -9.77
CA PRO A 320 -13.95 -18.39 -9.23
C PRO A 320 -15.19 -17.86 -8.50
N SER A 321 -15.20 -16.60 -8.08
CA SER A 321 -16.28 -16.04 -7.24
C SER A 321 -16.71 -14.65 -7.69
N PRO A 322 -17.29 -14.55 -8.90
CA PRO A 322 -17.64 -13.25 -9.47
C PRO A 322 -18.77 -12.52 -8.73
N ARG A 323 -19.49 -13.19 -7.83
CA ARG A 323 -20.51 -12.55 -6.98
C ARG A 323 -19.93 -11.75 -5.81
N LEU A 324 -18.67 -11.97 -5.44
CA LEU A 324 -18.03 -11.25 -4.34
C LEU A 324 -17.27 -10.01 -4.81
N VAL A 325 -16.93 -9.95 -6.10
CA VAL A 325 -16.27 -8.80 -6.70
C VAL A 325 -17.25 -7.63 -6.76
N GLN A 326 -16.89 -6.55 -6.07
CA GLN A 326 -17.67 -5.32 -5.95
C GLN A 326 -17.05 -4.17 -6.76
N GLU A 327 -15.73 -4.22 -6.97
CA GLU A 327 -14.99 -3.17 -7.66
C GLU A 327 -14.03 -3.75 -8.70
N ILE A 328 -14.09 -3.19 -9.91
CA ILE A 328 -13.11 -3.44 -10.97
C ILE A 328 -12.60 -2.10 -11.47
N SER A 329 -11.30 -1.93 -11.54
CA SER A 329 -10.64 -0.76 -12.13
C SER A 329 -9.72 -1.21 -13.25
N ILE A 330 -9.85 -0.59 -14.42
CA ILE A 330 -9.03 -0.85 -15.60
C ILE A 330 -8.45 0.47 -16.08
N GLU A 331 -7.13 0.59 -16.07
CA GLU A 331 -6.42 1.72 -16.66
C GLU A 331 -5.80 1.33 -18.00
N ILE A 332 -6.07 2.16 -19.00
CA ILE A 332 -5.63 1.96 -20.37
C ILE A 332 -4.69 3.11 -20.75
N ALA A 333 -3.49 2.75 -21.19
CA ALA A 333 -2.48 3.70 -21.63
C ALA A 333 -2.33 3.63 -23.15
N PHE A 334 -2.53 4.76 -23.84
CA PHE A 334 -2.41 4.84 -25.30
C PHE A 334 -1.12 5.51 -25.76
N SER A 335 -0.62 5.08 -26.93
CA SER A 335 0.37 5.84 -27.70
C SER A 335 -0.36 6.87 -28.58
N ALA A 336 0.23 8.05 -28.75
CA ALA A 336 -0.39 9.20 -29.43
C ALA A 336 -0.68 8.99 -30.93
N GLN A 337 -0.31 7.85 -31.54
CA GLN A 337 -0.40 7.68 -32.98
C GLN A 337 -1.75 7.03 -33.43
N MET A 338 -2.50 7.74 -34.28
CA MET A 338 -3.65 7.31 -35.13
C MET A 338 -5.08 7.32 -34.56
N LEU A 339 -5.92 8.28 -35.00
CA LEU A 339 -7.33 8.47 -34.63
C LEU A 339 -8.35 7.46 -35.21
N GLU A 340 -8.09 6.87 -36.40
CA GLU A 340 -9.09 6.02 -37.10
C GLU A 340 -9.19 4.59 -36.57
N ARG A 341 -8.06 3.96 -36.19
CA ARG A 341 -8.08 2.66 -35.50
C ARG A 341 -8.79 2.75 -34.14
N ARG A 342 -8.90 3.95 -33.54
CA ARG A 342 -9.50 4.21 -32.22
C ARG A 342 -11.03 4.11 -32.19
N LEU A 343 -11.72 4.24 -33.34
CA LEU A 343 -13.18 4.01 -33.43
C LEU A 343 -13.54 2.52 -33.32
N ILE A 344 -12.71 1.64 -33.86
CA ILE A 344 -12.85 0.18 -33.73
C ILE A 344 -12.65 -0.23 -32.26
N MET A 345 -11.81 0.49 -31.51
CA MET A 345 -11.60 0.27 -30.09
C MET A 345 -12.89 0.49 -29.28
N LEU A 346 -13.64 1.58 -29.55
CA LEU A 346 -14.88 1.91 -28.84
C LEU A 346 -15.93 0.78 -28.91
N LEU A 347 -16.04 0.13 -30.06
CA LEU A 347 -16.97 -1.00 -30.25
C LEU A 347 -16.55 -2.23 -29.42
N LYS A 348 -15.25 -2.51 -29.33
CA LYS A 348 -14.77 -3.68 -28.58
C LYS A 348 -14.84 -3.47 -27.07
N TRP A 349 -14.60 -2.25 -26.57
CA TRP A 349 -14.77 -1.91 -25.16
C TRP A 349 -16.22 -1.97 -24.67
N SER A 350 -17.19 -1.63 -25.53
CA SER A 350 -18.60 -1.83 -25.19
C SER A 350 -18.91 -3.31 -24.88
N SER A 351 -18.28 -4.24 -25.61
CA SER A 351 -18.42 -5.68 -25.37
C SER A 351 -17.73 -6.16 -24.09
N LEU A 352 -16.62 -5.52 -23.69
CA LEU A 352 -15.96 -5.81 -22.42
C LEU A 352 -16.83 -5.36 -21.24
N ILE A 353 -17.41 -4.15 -21.31
CA ILE A 353 -18.31 -3.62 -20.28
C ILE A 353 -19.50 -4.57 -20.09
N GLU A 354 -20.15 -4.96 -21.19
CA GLU A 354 -21.25 -5.92 -21.16
C GLU A 354 -20.81 -7.28 -20.60
N THR A 355 -19.62 -7.74 -20.97
CA THR A 355 -19.06 -8.99 -20.42
C THR A 355 -18.82 -8.89 -18.92
N VAL A 356 -18.22 -7.81 -18.45
CA VAL A 356 -17.95 -7.56 -17.04
C VAL A 356 -19.26 -7.55 -16.26
N GLN A 357 -20.29 -6.84 -16.74
CA GLN A 357 -21.60 -6.83 -16.06
C GLN A 357 -22.27 -8.19 -16.03
N ARG A 358 -22.16 -8.95 -17.13
CA ARG A 358 -22.70 -10.30 -17.19
C ARG A 358 -21.96 -11.25 -16.24
N LEU A 359 -20.65 -11.12 -16.13
CA LEU A 359 -19.83 -11.98 -15.28
C LEU A 359 -20.02 -11.62 -13.79
N PHE A 360 -20.04 -10.33 -13.45
CA PHE A 360 -20.03 -9.82 -12.08
C PHE A 360 -21.35 -9.11 -11.71
N PRO A 361 -22.40 -9.85 -11.31
CA PRO A 361 -23.73 -9.29 -11.08
C PRO A 361 -23.82 -8.33 -9.87
N ASN A 362 -22.87 -8.41 -8.93
CA ASN A 362 -22.80 -7.57 -7.73
C ASN A 362 -21.76 -6.44 -7.85
N LEU A 363 -21.34 -6.12 -9.08
CA LEU A 363 -20.38 -5.07 -9.32
C LEU A 363 -21.00 -3.70 -9.01
N ASN A 364 -20.51 -3.07 -7.95
CA ASN A 364 -20.95 -1.74 -7.53
C ASN A 364 -20.27 -0.65 -8.34
N LYS A 365 -19.03 -0.91 -8.78
CA LYS A 365 -18.17 0.09 -9.43
C LYS A 365 -17.26 -0.55 -10.47
N LEU A 366 -17.36 -0.05 -11.71
CA LEU A 366 -16.43 -0.28 -12.79
C LEU A 366 -15.75 1.04 -13.14
N ALA A 367 -14.49 1.22 -12.74
CA ALA A 367 -13.70 2.37 -13.16
C ALA A 367 -12.94 2.03 -14.43
N ILE A 368 -13.11 2.84 -15.48
CA ILE A 368 -12.29 2.76 -16.68
C ILE A 368 -11.57 4.09 -16.81
N SER A 369 -10.26 4.03 -16.68
CA SER A 369 -9.38 5.18 -16.74
C SER A 369 -8.62 5.17 -18.05
N ILE A 370 -8.68 6.28 -18.79
CA ILE A 370 -8.01 6.43 -20.08
C ILE A 370 -6.97 7.53 -19.97
N GLY A 371 -5.72 7.20 -20.28
CA GLY A 371 -4.61 8.12 -20.12
C GLY A 371 -3.56 8.00 -21.22
N THR A 372 -2.80 9.07 -21.40
CA THR A 372 -1.58 9.08 -22.21
C THR A 372 -0.38 9.39 -21.32
N ARG A 373 0.72 8.64 -21.45
CA ARG A 373 1.99 8.96 -20.76
C ARG A 373 2.68 10.22 -21.30
N LEU A 374 2.29 10.69 -22.47
CA LEU A 374 2.91 11.83 -23.16
C LEU A 374 2.07 13.09 -22.95
N ARG A 375 2.72 14.21 -22.60
CA ARG A 375 2.10 15.53 -22.32
C ARG A 375 1.35 16.19 -23.50
N ALA A 376 1.24 15.53 -24.65
CA ALA A 376 0.97 16.21 -25.92
C ALA A 376 -0.49 16.15 -26.42
N GLU A 377 -1.33 15.23 -25.93
CA GLU A 377 -2.71 15.10 -26.42
C GLU A 377 -3.73 15.19 -25.30
N ASP A 378 -4.81 15.95 -25.54
CA ASP A 378 -5.98 15.98 -24.65
C ASP A 378 -6.72 14.63 -24.75
N PRO A 379 -6.85 13.85 -23.65
CA PRO A 379 -7.57 12.56 -23.68
C PRO A 379 -9.10 12.73 -23.66
N ASN A 380 -9.62 13.94 -23.42
CA ASN A 380 -11.06 14.21 -23.31
C ASN A 380 -11.91 13.73 -24.50
N PRO A 381 -11.49 13.87 -25.78
CA PRO A 381 -12.27 13.40 -26.91
C PRO A 381 -12.59 11.89 -26.86
N TYR A 382 -11.74 11.07 -26.24
CA TYR A 382 -11.96 9.62 -26.13
C TYR A 382 -13.03 9.27 -25.11
N LEU A 383 -13.01 9.94 -23.96
CA LEU A 383 -14.08 9.79 -22.97
C LEU A 383 -15.41 10.25 -23.54
N ASP A 384 -15.43 11.37 -24.26
CA ASP A 384 -16.63 11.88 -24.90
C ASP A 384 -17.17 10.92 -25.96
N LEU A 385 -16.29 10.21 -26.68
CA LEU A 385 -16.69 9.16 -27.60
C LEU A 385 -17.26 7.92 -26.88
N LEU A 386 -16.67 7.47 -25.77
CA LEU A 386 -17.25 6.39 -24.95
C LEU A 386 -18.62 6.77 -24.39
N ARG A 387 -18.78 8.02 -23.95
CA ARG A 387 -20.06 8.57 -23.47
C ARG A 387 -21.13 8.69 -24.55
N ARG A 388 -20.78 8.60 -25.83
CA ARG A 388 -21.75 8.54 -26.94
C ARG A 388 -22.34 7.14 -27.13
N VAL A 389 -21.73 6.10 -26.57
CA VAL A 389 -22.30 4.75 -26.57
C VAL A 389 -23.45 4.70 -25.55
N GLY A 390 -24.67 4.46 -26.03
CA GLY A 390 -25.90 4.57 -25.23
C GLY A 390 -25.85 3.81 -23.89
N ASN A 391 -25.42 2.54 -23.93
CA ASN A 391 -25.30 1.70 -22.74
C ASN A 391 -24.28 2.27 -21.73
N VAL A 392 -23.13 2.76 -22.19
CA VAL A 392 -22.07 3.29 -21.31
C VAL A 392 -22.53 4.55 -20.59
N ARG A 393 -23.20 5.47 -21.30
CA ARG A 393 -23.73 6.71 -20.73
C ARG A 393 -24.77 6.45 -19.63
N ASP A 394 -25.65 5.49 -19.86
CA ASP A 394 -26.70 5.16 -18.90
C ASP A 394 -26.13 4.49 -17.65
N LEU A 395 -25.06 3.71 -17.80
CA LEU A 395 -24.34 3.09 -16.69
C LEU A 395 -23.49 4.10 -15.90
N GLU A 396 -22.88 5.08 -16.57
CA GLU A 396 -22.18 6.18 -15.90
C GLU A 396 -23.16 7.02 -15.07
N LYS A 397 -24.34 7.37 -15.61
CA LYS A 397 -25.39 8.09 -14.87
C LYS A 397 -25.92 7.33 -13.64
N LYS A 398 -25.95 6.00 -13.70
CA LYS A 398 -26.35 5.13 -12.58
C LYS A 398 -25.23 4.96 -11.54
N GLY A 399 -24.04 5.52 -11.77
CA GLY A 399 -22.87 5.39 -10.90
C GLY A 399 -22.19 4.02 -10.97
N VAL A 400 -22.61 3.15 -11.89
CA VAL A 400 -22.03 1.80 -12.07
C VAL A 400 -20.68 1.89 -12.78
N ILE A 401 -20.54 2.83 -13.72
CA ILE A 401 -19.28 3.08 -14.43
C ILE A 401 -18.74 4.46 -14.05
N LYS A 402 -17.43 4.56 -13.85
CA LYS A 402 -16.72 5.84 -13.76
C LYS A 402 -15.71 5.91 -14.88
N LEU A 403 -15.85 6.92 -15.74
CA LEU A 403 -14.90 7.21 -16.82
C LEU A 403 -14.02 8.39 -16.43
N ASP A 404 -12.73 8.16 -16.25
CA ASP A 404 -11.77 9.17 -15.81
C ASP A 404 -10.61 9.33 -16.80
N VAL A 405 -10.06 10.54 -16.88
CA VAL A 405 -8.79 10.79 -17.56
C VAL A 405 -7.66 10.66 -16.56
N ILE A 406 -6.66 9.82 -16.86
CA ILE A 406 -5.42 9.78 -16.09
C ILE A 406 -4.31 10.44 -16.88
N ILE A 407 -3.77 11.54 -16.36
CA ILE A 407 -2.50 12.10 -16.82
C ILE A 407 -1.43 11.50 -15.93
N SER A 408 -0.91 10.34 -16.34
CA SER A 408 0.16 9.66 -15.61
C SER A 408 1.40 10.54 -15.70
N HIS A 409 1.69 11.29 -14.64
CA HIS A 409 2.99 11.90 -14.47
C HIS A 409 3.92 10.74 -14.12
N SER A 410 4.72 10.29 -15.08
CA SER A 410 5.93 9.56 -14.75
C SER A 410 6.77 10.49 -13.90
N LEU A 411 6.58 10.41 -12.58
CA LEU A 411 7.49 10.97 -11.59
C LEU A 411 8.80 10.20 -11.78
N TYR A 412 9.62 10.67 -12.71
CA TYR A 412 11.07 10.54 -12.60
C TYR A 412 11.47 11.30 -11.34
N ILE A 413 11.47 10.61 -10.20
CA ILE A 413 12.18 11.00 -8.99
C ILE A 413 12.95 9.78 -8.50
#